data_AF-A0A969P9C9-F1
#
_entry.id   AF-A0A969P9C9-F1
#
_cell.length_a   1.000
_cell.length_b   1.000
_cell.length_c   1.000
_cell.angle_alpha   90.00
_cell.angle_beta   90.00
_cell.angle_gamma   90.00
#
_symmetry.space_group_name_H-M   'P 1'
#
loop_
_entity.id
_entity.type
_entity.pdbx_description
1 polymer ?
#
loop_
_entity_poly.entity_id
_entity_poly.type
_entity_poly.pdbx_seq_one_letter_code
_entity_poly.pdbx_strand_id
1 'polypeptide(L)'
;MTIAQSTSPLTLPDHTQLPESDGTFVKNFQEHPQSLLLTSSIRPVLDQIHPDGQYCIGQDCGIYWRLTDPPERGAEAPDWFYVPNVPPLLNGVVRRLYVMWKEIVAPLIAIEFVSGDGSEERDTTSPFAGDESKAGKFWVYEQAIRIPFYAIYEVQQASVEVYELIANRYCKIPPNQRGHFPILPLAAELGIWQGREGNQTLPWLRWWDSEGNLLQTGDERAEQEKQRADRLAAKLRELGIDPTSLEI
;
A
#
# COMPACT_ATOMS: atom_id res chain seq x y z
N MET A 1 54.01 -4.39 21.37
CA MET A 1 52.68 -4.93 20.97
C MET A 1 51.64 -3.90 21.35
N THR A 2 51.13 -3.16 20.37
CA THR A 2 50.06 -2.19 20.58
C THR A 2 48.74 -2.91 20.36
N ILE A 3 47.96 -3.10 21.43
CA ILE A 3 46.62 -3.69 21.34
C ILE A 3 45.74 -2.63 20.69
N ALA A 4 45.22 -2.91 19.49
CA ALA A 4 44.28 -2.03 18.81
C ALA A 4 43.04 -1.83 19.69
N GLN A 5 42.67 -0.56 19.91
CA GLN A 5 41.47 -0.19 20.66
C GLN A 5 40.22 -0.74 19.97
N SER A 6 39.31 -1.28 20.79
CA SER A 6 37.98 -1.75 20.40
C SER A 6 37.25 -0.69 19.56
N THR A 7 37.04 -0.96 18.27
CA THR A 7 36.14 -0.17 17.42
C THR A 7 34.73 -0.27 17.99
N SER A 8 34.14 0.88 18.37
CA SER A 8 32.72 0.95 18.74
C SER A 8 31.88 0.28 17.64
N PRO A 9 30.84 -0.49 17.99
CA PRO A 9 29.99 -1.12 16.99
C PRO A 9 29.36 -0.05 16.09
N LEU A 10 29.39 -0.29 14.77
CA LEU A 10 28.74 0.57 13.80
C LEU A 10 27.22 0.54 14.05
N THR A 11 26.65 1.66 14.50
CA THR A 11 25.21 1.79 14.72
C THR A 11 24.57 2.54 13.56
N LEU A 12 23.78 1.83 12.75
CA LEU A 12 22.95 2.45 11.70
C LEU A 12 21.71 3.13 12.30
N PRO A 13 21.22 4.22 11.70
CA PRO A 13 20.04 4.94 12.19
C PRO A 13 18.78 4.08 12.11
N ASP A 14 17.79 4.41 12.95
CA ASP A 14 16.46 3.81 12.96
C ASP A 14 15.36 4.78 12.50
N HIS A 15 14.11 4.32 12.50
CA HIS A 15 12.94 5.06 12.03
C HIS A 15 12.66 6.37 12.80
N THR A 16 13.28 6.59 13.96
CA THR A 16 13.12 7.82 14.75
C THR A 16 14.19 8.87 14.45
N GLN A 17 15.26 8.49 13.75
CA GLN A 17 16.46 9.30 13.53
C GLN A 17 16.58 9.81 12.07
N LEU A 18 15.67 9.38 11.20
CA LEU A 18 15.65 9.73 9.77
C LEU A 18 14.53 10.75 9.48
N PRO A 19 14.70 11.64 8.48
CA PRO A 19 13.68 12.62 8.13
C PRO A 19 12.42 11.98 7.52
N GLU A 20 11.26 12.58 7.77
CA GLU A 20 9.94 12.10 7.33
C GLU A 20 9.37 12.84 6.11
N SER A 21 10.01 13.92 5.68
CA SER A 21 9.61 14.72 4.52
C SER A 21 10.84 15.35 3.87
N ASP A 22 10.78 15.55 2.55
CA ASP A 22 11.76 16.30 1.76
C ASP A 22 11.46 17.81 1.66
N GLY A 23 10.36 18.27 2.28
CA GLY A 23 9.95 19.68 2.30
C GLY A 23 9.21 20.17 1.04
N THR A 24 8.81 19.28 0.13
CA THR A 24 8.05 19.66 -1.08
C THR A 24 6.54 19.40 -0.94
N PHE A 25 5.72 20.26 -1.54
CA PHE A 25 4.27 20.08 -1.62
C PHE A 25 3.93 19.25 -2.86
N VAL A 26 3.51 18.01 -2.70
CA VAL A 26 3.25 17.11 -3.84
C VAL A 26 1.81 16.61 -3.88
N LYS A 27 1.10 16.63 -2.74
CA LYS A 27 -0.17 15.91 -2.61
C LYS A 27 -1.33 16.59 -3.34
N ASN A 28 -2.03 15.81 -4.15
CA ASN A 28 -3.29 16.21 -4.74
C ASN A 28 -4.51 15.71 -3.91
N PHE A 29 -5.68 16.32 -4.09
CA PHE A 29 -6.88 16.02 -3.29
C PHE A 29 -7.49 14.62 -3.54
N GLN A 30 -7.01 13.88 -4.56
CA GLN A 30 -7.48 12.54 -4.91
C GLN A 30 -6.65 11.43 -4.23
N GLU A 31 -5.38 11.66 -3.91
CA GLU A 31 -4.51 10.65 -3.26
C GLU A 31 -5.07 10.18 -1.92
N HIS A 32 -5.51 11.11 -1.07
CA HIS A 32 -6.04 10.78 0.26
C HIS A 32 -7.26 9.85 0.23
N PRO A 33 -8.37 10.17 -0.49
CA PRO A 33 -9.50 9.24 -0.59
C PRO A 33 -9.12 7.93 -1.28
N GLN A 34 -8.21 7.94 -2.25
CA GLN A 34 -7.74 6.73 -2.94
C GLN A 34 -7.00 5.77 -1.99
N SER A 35 -6.13 6.27 -1.12
CA SER A 35 -5.43 5.45 -0.12
C SER A 35 -6.37 4.90 0.95
N LEU A 36 -7.41 5.66 1.33
CA LEU A 36 -8.45 5.19 2.25
C LEU A 36 -9.28 4.05 1.64
N LEU A 37 -9.67 4.17 0.37
CA LEU A 37 -10.39 3.11 -0.35
C LEU A 37 -9.61 1.80 -0.36
N LEU A 38 -8.33 1.84 -0.74
CA LEU A 38 -7.47 0.66 -0.78
C LEU A 38 -7.30 0.04 0.62
N THR A 39 -7.04 0.88 1.61
CA THR A 39 -6.77 0.43 2.99
C THR A 39 -8.01 -0.15 3.67
N SER A 40 -9.15 0.51 3.55
CA SER A 40 -10.40 0.09 4.22
C SER A 40 -10.96 -1.19 3.62
N SER A 41 -10.79 -1.39 2.31
CA SER A 41 -11.34 -2.55 1.60
C SER A 41 -10.51 -3.81 1.72
N ILE A 42 -9.17 -3.71 1.81
CA ILE A 42 -8.31 -4.91 1.93
C ILE A 42 -8.22 -5.47 3.35
N ARG A 43 -8.54 -4.67 4.38
CA ARG A 43 -8.41 -5.07 5.80
C ARG A 43 -8.97 -6.45 6.13
N PRO A 44 -10.21 -6.83 5.75
CA PRO A 44 -10.74 -8.16 6.09
C PRO A 44 -9.91 -9.31 5.50
N VAL A 45 -9.33 -9.11 4.32
CA VAL A 45 -8.42 -10.08 3.68
C VAL A 45 -7.12 -10.18 4.47
N LEU A 46 -6.55 -9.04 4.89
CA LEU A 46 -5.34 -9.02 5.70
C LEU A 46 -5.54 -9.61 7.09
N ASP A 47 -6.68 -9.35 7.74
CA ASP A 47 -7.03 -9.92 9.04
C ASP A 47 -7.18 -11.46 8.95
N GLN A 48 -7.62 -11.98 7.80
CA GLN A 48 -7.67 -13.42 7.54
C GLN A 48 -6.28 -14.02 7.31
N ILE A 49 -5.40 -13.31 6.58
CA ILE A 49 -4.02 -13.75 6.33
C ILE A 49 -3.18 -13.67 7.61
N HIS A 50 -3.40 -12.63 8.43
CA HIS A 50 -2.66 -12.29 9.64
C HIS A 50 -3.61 -12.18 10.85
N PRO A 51 -4.15 -13.31 11.35
CA PRO A 51 -5.00 -13.29 12.54
C PRO A 51 -4.26 -12.82 13.81
N ASP A 52 -2.93 -12.75 13.76
CA ASP A 52 -2.03 -12.23 14.79
C ASP A 52 -1.73 -10.72 14.65
N GLY A 53 -2.27 -10.07 13.60
CA GLY A 53 -2.07 -8.66 13.30
C GLY A 53 -0.64 -8.32 12.85
N GLN A 54 0.16 -9.29 12.42
CA GLN A 54 1.56 -9.08 12.02
C GLN A 54 1.68 -8.58 10.58
N TYR A 55 1.23 -7.35 10.34
CA TYR A 55 1.49 -6.64 9.09
C TYR A 55 1.50 -5.12 9.30
N CYS A 56 1.96 -4.38 8.29
CA CYS A 56 1.71 -2.95 8.21
C CYS A 56 1.34 -2.49 6.80
N ILE A 57 0.62 -1.38 6.74
CA ILE A 57 0.34 -0.61 5.52
C ILE A 57 0.98 0.76 5.71
N GLY A 58 1.72 1.23 4.72
CA GLY A 58 2.19 2.60 4.64
C GLY A 58 1.42 3.39 3.60
N GLN A 59 1.21 4.69 3.87
CA GLN A 59 0.61 5.65 2.96
C GLN A 59 1.44 6.92 3.04
N ASP A 60 2.03 7.33 1.92
CA ASP A 60 2.97 8.46 1.87
C ASP A 60 4.10 8.35 2.91
N CYS A 61 4.53 7.12 3.21
CA CYS A 61 5.53 6.83 4.23
C CYS A 61 6.84 6.43 3.57
N GLY A 62 7.95 7.05 3.99
CA GLY A 62 9.27 6.74 3.45
C GLY A 62 9.73 5.31 3.77
N ILE A 63 10.21 4.63 2.73
CA ILE A 63 10.96 3.38 2.78
C ILE A 63 12.43 3.69 2.55
N TYR A 64 13.22 3.65 3.62
CA TYR A 64 14.66 3.81 3.55
C TYR A 64 15.32 2.50 3.13
N TRP A 65 15.91 2.50 1.93
CA TRP A 65 16.47 1.31 1.29
C TRP A 65 18.00 1.34 1.21
N ARG A 66 18.62 2.52 1.35
CA ARG A 66 20.06 2.68 1.53
C ARG A 66 20.39 3.87 2.43
N LEU A 67 21.58 3.88 3.01
CA LEU A 67 22.09 5.03 3.74
C LEU A 67 22.85 5.96 2.78
N THR A 68 22.48 7.24 2.74
CA THR A 68 23.10 8.28 1.91
C THR A 68 23.30 9.57 2.71
N ASP A 69 24.01 10.52 2.11
CA ASP A 69 24.10 11.89 2.60
C ASP A 69 23.62 12.87 1.51
N PRO A 70 22.52 13.62 1.73
CA PRO A 70 21.63 13.51 2.87
C PRO A 70 20.77 12.21 2.86
N PRO A 71 20.22 11.78 4.02
CA PRO A 71 19.54 10.48 4.15
C PRO A 71 18.32 10.27 3.25
N GLU A 72 17.54 11.32 3.00
CA GLU A 72 16.31 11.28 2.19
C GLU A 72 16.57 10.81 0.74
N ARG A 73 17.79 10.96 0.22
CA ARG A 73 18.20 10.41 -1.09
C ARG A 73 18.25 8.87 -1.14
N GLY A 74 18.17 8.24 0.02
CA GLY A 74 18.13 6.80 0.23
C GLY A 74 16.73 6.28 0.55
N ALA A 75 15.70 7.13 0.42
CA ALA A 75 14.31 6.79 0.64
C ALA A 75 13.47 6.95 -0.63
N GLU A 76 12.45 6.11 -0.75
CA GLU A 76 11.30 6.34 -1.65
C GLU A 76 10.03 6.27 -0.81
N ALA A 77 9.01 7.07 -1.15
CA ALA A 77 7.76 7.12 -0.40
C ALA A 77 6.60 6.75 -1.33
N PRO A 78 6.23 5.47 -1.43
CA PRO A 78 5.05 5.07 -2.20
C PRO A 78 3.77 5.66 -1.62
N ASP A 79 2.83 6.03 -2.49
CA ASP A 79 1.51 6.51 -2.07
C ASP A 79 0.76 5.46 -1.25
N TRP A 80 0.94 4.17 -1.59
CA TRP A 80 0.43 3.06 -0.79
C TRP A 80 1.34 1.83 -0.90
N PHE A 81 1.64 1.16 0.22
CA PHE A 81 2.33 -0.12 0.20
C PHE A 81 1.92 -1.02 1.38
N TYR A 82 2.17 -2.32 1.22
CA TYR A 82 1.84 -3.32 2.23
C TYR A 82 3.03 -4.25 2.50
N VAL A 83 3.31 -4.49 3.78
CA VAL A 83 4.39 -5.37 4.26
C VAL A 83 3.78 -6.47 5.15
N PRO A 84 3.90 -7.75 4.76
CA PRO A 84 3.44 -8.89 5.58
C PRO A 84 4.48 -9.29 6.63
N ASN A 85 4.04 -10.00 7.68
CA ASN A 85 4.90 -10.66 8.67
C ASN A 85 5.84 -9.71 9.43
N VAL A 86 5.38 -8.49 9.70
CA VAL A 86 6.10 -7.49 10.50
C VAL A 86 5.20 -6.97 11.61
N PRO A 87 5.75 -6.60 12.78
CA PRO A 87 4.92 -6.11 13.85
C PRO A 87 4.27 -4.76 13.50
N PRO A 88 3.04 -4.50 13.99
CA PRO A 88 2.36 -3.22 13.77
C PRO A 88 3.04 -2.07 14.52
N LEU A 89 3.79 -2.38 15.59
CA LEU A 89 4.58 -1.45 16.40
C LEU A 89 6.04 -1.91 16.45
N LEU A 90 6.97 -0.96 16.44
CA LEU A 90 8.38 -1.25 16.66
C LEU A 90 8.71 -0.98 18.13
N ASN A 91 9.07 -2.01 18.89
CA ASN A 91 9.37 -1.89 20.33
C ASN A 91 8.27 -1.18 21.15
N GLY A 92 7.00 -1.40 20.79
CA GLY A 92 5.85 -0.79 21.47
C GLY A 92 5.55 0.67 21.06
N VAL A 93 6.29 1.24 20.11
CA VAL A 93 6.02 2.57 19.55
C VAL A 93 5.56 2.49 18.10
N VAL A 94 4.86 3.54 17.66
CA VAL A 94 4.39 3.67 16.28
C VAL A 94 5.59 3.76 15.33
N ARG A 95 5.57 2.95 14.27
CA ARG A 95 6.52 3.03 13.17
C ARG A 95 6.34 4.37 12.46
N ARG A 96 7.41 5.17 12.39
CA ARG A 96 7.40 6.47 11.68
C ARG A 96 7.77 6.32 10.20
N LEU A 97 8.72 5.43 9.92
CA LEU A 97 9.31 5.18 8.62
C LEU A 97 9.61 3.69 8.53
N TYR A 98 9.63 3.14 7.32
CA TYR A 98 10.03 1.76 7.10
C TYR A 98 11.52 1.71 6.78
N VAL A 99 12.32 1.01 7.59
CA VAL A 99 13.78 1.04 7.46
C VAL A 99 14.30 -0.35 7.10
N MET A 100 14.66 -0.55 5.83
CA MET A 100 15.00 -1.88 5.29
C MET A 100 16.16 -2.55 6.02
N TRP A 101 17.20 -1.81 6.43
CA TRP A 101 18.34 -2.39 7.17
C TRP A 101 18.06 -2.69 8.65
N LYS A 102 16.88 -2.31 9.17
CA LYS A 102 16.41 -2.68 10.51
C LYS A 102 15.32 -3.74 10.46
N GLU A 103 14.41 -3.64 9.50
CA GLU A 103 13.19 -4.46 9.43
C GLU A 103 13.29 -5.63 8.45
N ILE A 104 14.23 -5.58 7.49
CA ILE A 104 14.68 -6.64 6.56
C ILE A 104 13.62 -7.34 5.69
N VAL A 105 12.33 -7.09 5.90
CA VAL A 105 11.23 -7.62 5.09
C VAL A 105 10.87 -6.61 4.02
N ALA A 106 10.83 -7.01 2.75
CA ALA A 106 10.38 -6.12 1.67
C ALA A 106 8.85 -5.99 1.67
N PRO A 107 8.29 -4.84 1.23
CA PRO A 107 6.89 -4.77 0.87
C PRO A 107 6.52 -5.86 -0.14
N LEU A 108 5.31 -6.42 -0.01
CA LEU A 108 4.76 -7.33 -1.02
C LEU A 108 4.33 -6.55 -2.27
N ILE A 109 3.72 -5.39 -2.05
CA ILE A 109 3.21 -4.52 -3.10
C ILE A 109 3.44 -3.06 -2.76
N ALA A 110 3.82 -2.27 -3.77
CA ALA A 110 3.78 -0.81 -3.76
C ALA A 110 2.86 -0.32 -4.89
N ILE A 111 2.14 0.76 -4.64
CA ILE A 111 1.18 1.38 -5.55
C ILE A 111 1.48 2.88 -5.58
N GLU A 112 1.56 3.43 -6.78
CA GLU A 112 1.82 4.85 -7.03
C GLU A 112 0.67 5.45 -7.85
N PHE A 113 0.31 6.67 -7.53
CA PHE A 113 -0.75 7.47 -8.13
C PHE A 113 -0.11 8.57 -8.98
N VAL A 114 -0.26 8.45 -10.29
CA VAL A 114 0.37 9.39 -11.22
C VAL A 114 -0.32 10.74 -11.19
N SER A 115 0.45 11.79 -10.86
CA SER A 115 0.01 13.19 -10.92
C SER A 115 0.37 13.88 -12.26
N GLY A 116 1.34 13.34 -13.00
CA GLY A 116 1.85 13.87 -14.27
C GLY A 116 1.71 12.92 -15.47
N ASP A 117 2.78 12.79 -16.28
CA ASP A 117 2.82 11.86 -17.41
C ASP A 117 3.24 10.42 -17.03
N GLY A 118 3.55 10.20 -15.74
CA GLY A 118 3.94 8.92 -15.19
C GLY A 118 5.34 8.45 -15.59
N SER A 119 6.18 9.33 -16.15
CA SER A 119 7.57 9.00 -16.50
C SER A 119 8.43 8.70 -15.27
N GLU A 120 8.22 9.43 -14.15
CA GLU A 120 8.92 9.21 -12.88
C GLU A 120 8.69 7.80 -12.32
N GLU A 121 7.43 7.33 -12.37
CA GLU A 121 7.04 5.98 -11.92
C GLU A 121 7.67 4.86 -12.74
N ARG A 122 8.22 5.20 -13.92
CA ARG A 122 8.87 4.26 -14.85
C ARG A 122 10.36 4.52 -14.99
N ASP A 123 10.93 5.39 -14.15
CA ASP A 123 12.35 5.73 -14.21
C ASP A 123 13.23 4.55 -13.75
N THR A 124 14.06 4.06 -14.67
CA THR A 124 14.97 2.93 -14.45
C THR A 124 16.42 3.37 -14.19
N THR A 125 16.64 4.67 -13.93
CA THR A 125 17.97 5.24 -13.71
C THR A 125 18.65 4.57 -12.52
N SER A 126 19.78 3.91 -12.81
CA SER A 126 20.60 3.32 -11.76
C SER A 126 21.29 4.41 -10.94
N PRO A 127 21.40 4.28 -9.60
CA PRO A 127 22.20 5.18 -8.78
C PRO A 127 23.71 5.15 -9.10
N PHE A 128 24.16 4.21 -9.94
CA PHE A 128 25.55 4.09 -10.37
C PHE A 128 25.81 4.71 -11.76
N ALA A 129 24.79 5.28 -12.40
CA ALA A 129 24.89 5.83 -13.75
C ALA A 129 25.61 7.19 -13.84
N GLY A 130 25.80 7.88 -12.72
CA GLY A 130 26.54 9.13 -12.63
C GLY A 130 26.77 9.55 -11.18
N ASP A 131 27.68 10.49 -10.96
CA ASP A 131 27.87 11.09 -9.63
C ASP A 131 26.62 11.91 -9.29
N GLU A 132 26.02 11.62 -8.14
CA GLU A 132 24.86 12.32 -7.59
C GLU A 132 23.48 12.13 -8.28
N SER A 133 23.23 11.13 -9.12
CA SER A 133 21.84 10.88 -9.59
C SER A 133 20.96 10.27 -8.48
N LYS A 134 19.73 10.80 -8.30
CA LYS A 134 18.67 10.06 -7.58
C LYS A 134 18.40 8.78 -8.38
N ALA A 135 18.23 7.66 -7.68
CA ALA A 135 17.82 6.44 -8.36
C ALA A 135 16.40 6.60 -8.90
N GLY A 136 16.13 6.07 -10.08
CA GLY A 136 14.78 6.02 -10.60
C GLY A 136 13.93 5.09 -9.74
N LYS A 137 12.69 5.49 -9.45
CA LYS A 137 11.78 4.77 -8.55
C LYS A 137 11.53 3.33 -8.99
N PHE A 138 11.31 3.12 -10.30
CA PHE A 138 11.16 1.79 -10.89
C PHE A 138 12.41 0.93 -10.65
N TRP A 139 13.60 1.50 -10.82
CA TRP A 139 14.86 0.81 -10.51
C TRP A 139 14.97 0.44 -9.03
N VAL A 140 14.61 1.35 -8.12
CA VAL A 140 14.66 1.08 -6.67
C VAL A 140 13.75 -0.08 -6.30
N TYR A 141 12.50 -0.05 -6.73
CA TYR A 141 11.53 -1.10 -6.42
C TYR A 141 11.94 -2.45 -7.03
N GLU A 142 12.47 -2.46 -8.26
CA GLU A 142 12.88 -3.68 -8.96
C GLU A 142 14.20 -4.27 -8.44
N GLN A 143 15.25 -3.45 -8.36
CA GLN A 143 16.63 -3.91 -8.17
C GLN A 143 17.09 -3.84 -6.71
N ALA A 144 16.68 -2.82 -5.97
CA ALA A 144 17.15 -2.60 -4.60
C ALA A 144 16.23 -3.23 -3.56
N ILE A 145 14.95 -2.81 -3.52
CA ILE A 145 13.97 -3.29 -2.53
C ILE A 145 13.42 -4.65 -2.95
N ARG A 146 13.27 -4.88 -4.26
CA ARG A 146 12.75 -6.12 -4.86
C ARG A 146 11.31 -6.42 -4.43
N ILE A 147 10.46 -5.41 -4.56
CA ILE A 147 9.03 -5.52 -4.24
C ILE A 147 8.40 -6.52 -5.23
N PRO A 148 7.70 -7.58 -4.79
CA PRO A 148 7.13 -8.57 -5.69
C PRO A 148 6.09 -8.02 -6.68
N PHE A 149 5.26 -7.05 -6.26
CA PHE A 149 4.28 -6.41 -7.13
C PHE A 149 4.43 -4.89 -7.12
N TYR A 150 4.37 -4.26 -8.28
CA TYR A 150 4.37 -2.81 -8.40
C TYR A 150 3.23 -2.36 -9.30
N ALA A 151 2.38 -1.46 -8.79
CA ALA A 151 1.25 -0.93 -9.54
C ALA A 151 1.37 0.57 -9.76
N ILE A 152 1.07 1.02 -10.97
CA ILE A 152 1.06 2.42 -11.37
C ILE A 152 -0.36 2.75 -11.81
N TYR A 153 -1.03 3.65 -11.08
CA TYR A 153 -2.42 4.04 -11.32
C TYR A 153 -2.50 5.46 -11.89
N GLU A 154 -3.15 5.60 -13.04
CA GLU A 154 -3.31 6.87 -13.76
C GLU A 154 -4.79 7.27 -13.77
N VAL A 155 -5.20 8.10 -12.80
CA VAL A 155 -6.59 8.54 -12.62
C VAL A 155 -7.16 9.20 -13.88
N GLN A 156 -6.39 10.04 -14.58
CA GLN A 156 -6.87 10.75 -15.77
C GLN A 156 -7.15 9.81 -16.95
N GLN A 157 -6.43 8.70 -17.02
CA GLN A 157 -6.58 7.69 -18.08
C GLN A 157 -7.53 6.55 -17.69
N ALA A 158 -8.00 6.52 -16.44
CA ALA A 158 -8.75 5.40 -15.87
C ALA A 158 -8.02 4.06 -16.09
N SER A 159 -6.70 4.04 -15.89
CA SER A 159 -5.85 2.89 -16.18
C SER A 159 -4.97 2.52 -14.99
N VAL A 160 -4.60 1.25 -14.91
CA VAL A 160 -3.59 0.75 -13.98
C VAL A 160 -2.68 -0.22 -14.72
N GLU A 161 -1.38 -0.08 -14.49
CA GLU A 161 -0.37 -1.05 -14.89
C GLU A 161 0.10 -1.81 -13.66
N VAL A 162 0.29 -3.12 -13.79
CA VAL A 162 0.84 -3.93 -12.72
C VAL A 162 2.03 -4.72 -13.25
N TYR A 163 3.10 -4.75 -12.47
CA TYR A 163 4.33 -5.49 -12.72
C TYR A 163 4.52 -6.53 -11.62
N GLU A 164 4.96 -7.73 -12.01
CA GLU A 164 5.38 -8.79 -11.10
C GLU A 164 6.89 -9.00 -11.24
N LEU A 165 7.59 -9.13 -10.11
CA LEU A 165 9.03 -9.41 -10.09
C LEU A 165 9.30 -10.89 -10.38
N ILE A 166 9.67 -11.20 -11.62
CA ILE A 166 9.98 -12.55 -12.09
C ILE A 166 11.46 -12.62 -12.45
N ALA A 167 12.19 -13.55 -11.84
CA ALA A 167 13.62 -13.76 -12.11
C ALA A 167 14.48 -12.47 -12.05
N ASN A 168 14.23 -11.61 -11.04
CA ASN A 168 14.91 -10.33 -10.79
C ASN A 168 14.60 -9.21 -11.81
N ARG A 169 13.46 -9.31 -12.51
CA ARG A 169 12.97 -8.27 -13.42
C ARG A 169 11.47 -8.10 -13.30
N TYR A 170 11.01 -6.87 -13.41
CA TYR A 170 9.60 -6.59 -13.52
C TYR A 170 9.08 -6.99 -14.89
N CYS A 171 8.08 -7.86 -14.88
CA CYS A 171 7.30 -8.23 -16.04
C CYS A 171 5.91 -7.63 -15.89
N LYS A 172 5.50 -6.81 -16.85
CA LYS A 172 4.13 -6.28 -16.90
C LYS A 172 3.16 -7.45 -17.02
N ILE A 173 2.25 -7.59 -16.07
CA ILE A 173 1.25 -8.66 -16.07
C ILE A 173 0.00 -8.22 -16.85
N PRO A 174 -0.59 -9.08 -17.69
CA PRO A 174 -1.85 -8.76 -18.36
C PRO A 174 -3.02 -8.84 -17.37
N PRO A 175 -4.09 -8.04 -17.57
CA PRO A 175 -5.30 -8.22 -16.78
C PRO A 175 -6.01 -9.54 -17.14
N ASN A 176 -6.85 -10.01 -16.23
CA ASN A 176 -7.79 -11.10 -16.47
C ASN A 176 -8.96 -10.66 -17.37
N GLN A 177 -9.91 -11.56 -17.63
CA GLN A 177 -11.06 -11.29 -18.51
C GLN A 177 -11.99 -10.16 -18.02
N ARG A 178 -11.91 -9.79 -16.73
CA ARG A 178 -12.67 -8.69 -16.13
C ARG A 178 -11.91 -7.36 -16.16
N GLY A 179 -10.67 -7.35 -16.65
CA GLY A 179 -9.81 -6.17 -16.60
C GLY A 179 -9.10 -5.98 -15.26
N HIS A 180 -9.05 -7.00 -14.39
CA HIS A 180 -8.38 -6.93 -13.09
C HIS A 180 -7.02 -7.64 -13.09
N PHE A 181 -6.16 -7.27 -12.17
CA PHE A 181 -4.79 -7.75 -12.04
C PHE A 181 -4.64 -8.58 -10.76
N PRO A 182 -4.52 -9.91 -10.84
CA PRO A 182 -4.42 -10.75 -9.65
C PRO A 182 -3.14 -10.52 -8.86
N ILE A 183 -3.27 -10.31 -7.56
CA ILE A 183 -2.18 -10.29 -6.59
C ILE A 183 -2.31 -11.58 -5.76
N LEU A 184 -1.77 -12.68 -6.32
CA LEU A 184 -2.03 -14.03 -5.82
C LEU A 184 -1.79 -14.23 -4.31
N PRO A 185 -0.72 -13.68 -3.69
CA PRO A 185 -0.50 -13.85 -2.26
C PRO A 185 -1.56 -13.18 -1.36
N LEU A 186 -2.34 -12.25 -1.91
CA LEU A 186 -3.47 -11.61 -1.22
C LEU A 186 -4.81 -12.28 -1.53
N ALA A 187 -4.87 -13.22 -2.48
CA ALA A 187 -6.12 -13.74 -3.02
C ALA A 187 -7.11 -12.62 -3.45
N ALA A 188 -6.56 -11.50 -3.91
CA ALA A 188 -7.29 -10.31 -4.33
C ALA A 188 -6.79 -9.84 -5.70
N GLU A 189 -7.57 -9.02 -6.39
CA GLU A 189 -7.25 -8.43 -7.68
C GLU A 189 -7.33 -6.91 -7.61
N LEU A 190 -6.43 -6.20 -8.31
CA LEU A 190 -6.54 -4.76 -8.51
C LEU A 190 -7.33 -4.45 -9.77
N GLY A 191 -8.24 -3.49 -9.72
CA GLY A 191 -9.03 -3.10 -10.89
C GLY A 191 -9.67 -1.74 -10.73
N ILE A 192 -10.07 -1.15 -11.85
CA ILE A 192 -10.72 0.17 -11.88
C ILE A 192 -12.22 0.01 -11.64
N TRP A 193 -12.74 0.78 -10.70
CA TRP A 193 -14.17 0.94 -10.46
C TRP A 193 -14.60 2.38 -10.75
N GLN A 194 -15.53 2.53 -11.70
CA GLN A 194 -16.13 3.82 -12.02
C GLN A 194 -17.29 4.09 -11.07
N GLY A 195 -17.13 5.05 -10.16
CA GLY A 195 -18.19 5.35 -9.23
C GLY A 195 -17.90 6.52 -8.31
N ARG A 196 -18.84 6.73 -7.38
CA ARG A 196 -18.82 7.86 -6.47
C ARG A 196 -18.24 7.46 -5.13
N GLU A 197 -17.19 8.16 -4.71
CA GLU A 197 -16.65 8.12 -3.36
C GLU A 197 -16.76 9.51 -2.75
N GLY A 198 -17.45 9.64 -1.62
CA GLY A 198 -17.81 10.93 -1.04
C GLY A 198 -18.56 11.83 -2.03
N ASN A 199 -17.96 12.96 -2.39
CA ASN A 199 -18.49 13.94 -3.35
C ASN A 199 -17.84 13.87 -4.74
N GLN A 200 -16.97 12.88 -5.01
CA GLN A 200 -16.21 12.75 -6.24
C GLN A 200 -16.64 11.52 -7.03
N THR A 201 -16.86 11.66 -8.34
CA THR A 201 -17.09 10.53 -9.25
C THR A 201 -15.86 10.39 -10.13
N LEU A 202 -15.07 9.34 -9.91
CA LEU A 202 -13.76 9.13 -10.52
C LEU A 202 -13.54 7.64 -10.81
N PRO A 203 -12.55 7.28 -11.65
CA PRO A 203 -12.16 5.91 -11.93
C PRO A 203 -11.29 5.33 -10.82
N TRP A 204 -11.84 5.09 -9.64
CA TRP A 204 -11.09 4.65 -8.46
C TRP A 204 -10.38 3.31 -8.67
N LEU A 205 -9.13 3.21 -8.22
CA LEU A 205 -8.48 1.90 -8.06
C LEU A 205 -9.07 1.19 -6.84
N ARG A 206 -9.51 -0.05 -7.00
CA ARG A 206 -10.15 -0.84 -5.94
C ARG A 206 -9.62 -2.27 -5.92
N TRP A 207 -9.80 -2.91 -4.77
CA TRP A 207 -9.60 -4.34 -4.61
C TRP A 207 -10.87 -5.13 -4.95
N TRP A 208 -10.67 -6.27 -5.59
CA TRP A 208 -11.70 -7.22 -5.99
C TRP A 208 -11.33 -8.61 -5.47
N ASP A 209 -12.32 -9.45 -5.22
CA ASP A 209 -12.08 -10.87 -4.95
C ASP A 209 -11.85 -11.65 -6.27
N SER A 210 -11.51 -12.94 -6.16
CA SER A 210 -11.29 -13.82 -7.31
C SER A 210 -12.55 -14.07 -8.15
N GLU A 211 -13.74 -13.84 -7.59
CA GLU A 211 -15.02 -13.98 -8.28
C GLU A 211 -15.41 -12.72 -9.07
N GLY A 212 -14.72 -11.60 -8.80
CA GLY A 212 -14.99 -10.30 -9.42
C GLY A 212 -15.96 -9.45 -8.63
N ASN A 213 -16.19 -9.74 -7.35
CA ASN A 213 -16.93 -8.85 -6.47
C ASN A 213 -15.98 -7.78 -5.90
N LEU A 214 -16.49 -6.57 -5.77
CA LEU A 214 -15.75 -5.46 -5.18
C LEU A 214 -15.54 -5.73 -3.69
N LEU A 215 -14.29 -5.63 -3.21
CA LEU A 215 -14.03 -5.63 -1.78
C LEU A 215 -14.58 -4.32 -1.20
N GLN A 216 -15.57 -4.46 -0.34
CA GLN A 216 -16.27 -3.31 0.22
C GLN A 216 -15.37 -2.55 1.19
N THR A 217 -15.58 -1.25 1.35
CA THR A 217 -15.00 -0.48 2.45
C THR A 217 -15.74 -0.78 3.76
N GLY A 218 -15.19 -0.32 4.90
CA GLY A 218 -15.89 -0.38 6.19
C GLY A 218 -17.26 0.30 6.15
N ASP A 219 -17.35 1.46 5.50
CA ASP A 219 -18.59 2.24 5.40
C ASP A 219 -19.62 1.55 4.50
N GLU A 220 -19.18 1.00 3.36
CA GLU A 220 -20.05 0.21 2.47
C GLU A 220 -20.62 -1.03 3.17
N ARG A 221 -19.80 -1.73 3.96
CA ARG A 221 -20.25 -2.87 4.80
C ARG A 221 -21.26 -2.43 5.86
N ALA A 222 -20.96 -1.35 6.58
CA ALA A 222 -21.82 -0.84 7.65
C ALA A 222 -23.21 -0.44 7.12
N GLU A 223 -23.25 0.25 5.97
CA GLU A 223 -24.51 0.63 5.32
C GLU A 223 -25.28 -0.61 4.82
N GLN A 224 -24.60 -1.61 4.28
CA GLN A 224 -25.26 -2.85 3.87
C GLN A 224 -25.87 -3.60 5.06
N GLU A 225 -25.16 -3.69 6.19
CA GLU A 225 -25.67 -4.33 7.40
C GLU A 225 -26.84 -3.55 8.02
N LYS A 226 -26.79 -2.21 8.01
CA LYS A 226 -27.92 -1.38 8.41
C LYS A 226 -29.17 -1.65 7.57
N GLN A 227 -29.02 -1.70 6.24
CA GLN A 227 -30.15 -2.01 5.35
C GLN A 227 -30.68 -3.44 5.55
N ARG A 228 -29.81 -4.40 5.87
CA ARG A 228 -30.23 -5.77 6.23
C ARG A 228 -31.02 -5.77 7.53
N ALA A 229 -30.53 -5.08 8.56
CA ALA A 229 -31.21 -4.95 9.85
C ALA A 229 -32.58 -4.28 9.70
N ASP A 230 -32.68 -3.20 8.92
CA ASP A 230 -33.95 -2.50 8.66
C ASP A 230 -34.97 -3.40 7.94
N ARG A 231 -34.52 -4.17 6.93
CA ARG A 231 -35.39 -5.14 6.22
C ARG A 231 -35.86 -6.27 7.13
N LEU A 232 -34.98 -6.79 8.00
CA LEU A 232 -35.34 -7.83 8.95
C LEU A 232 -36.32 -7.30 10.01
N ALA A 233 -36.08 -6.09 10.53
CA ALA A 233 -36.98 -5.43 11.46
C ALA A 233 -38.36 -5.19 10.84
N ALA A 234 -38.44 -4.80 9.56
CA ALA A 234 -39.70 -4.68 8.84
C ALA A 234 -40.45 -6.01 8.75
N LYS A 235 -39.77 -7.11 8.37
CA LYS A 235 -40.37 -8.45 8.31
C LYS A 235 -40.83 -8.96 9.66
N LEU A 236 -40.08 -8.72 10.73
CA LEU A 236 -40.48 -9.11 12.08
C LEU A 236 -41.77 -8.38 12.52
N ARG A 237 -41.88 -7.07 12.22
CA ARG A 237 -43.11 -6.30 12.47
C ARG A 237 -44.30 -6.85 11.69
N GLU A 238 -44.11 -7.28 10.43
CA GLU A 238 -45.16 -7.95 9.63
C GLU A 238 -45.60 -9.27 10.27
N LEU A 239 -44.69 -9.98 10.93
CA LEU A 239 -44.99 -11.20 11.69
C LEU A 239 -45.54 -10.93 13.10
N GLY A 240 -45.77 -9.66 13.47
CA GLY A 240 -46.27 -9.26 14.79
C GLY A 240 -45.25 -9.34 15.92
N ILE A 241 -43.96 -9.46 15.59
CA ILE A 241 -42.85 -9.50 16.55
C ILE A 241 -42.23 -8.10 16.63
N ASP A 242 -42.11 -7.53 17.83
CA ASP A 242 -41.40 -6.26 18.04
C ASP A 242 -39.88 -6.49 17.97
N PRO A 243 -39.17 -5.95 16.96
CA PRO A 243 -37.72 -6.15 16.82
C PRO A 243 -36.92 -5.56 17.98
N THR A 244 -37.47 -4.55 18.68
CA THR A 244 -36.80 -3.89 19.81
C THR A 244 -36.90 -4.67 21.12
N SER A 245 -37.79 -5.66 21.16
CA SER A 245 -37.97 -6.57 22.29
C SER A 245 -37.01 -7.77 22.26
N LEU A 246 -36.30 -7.96 21.15
CA LEU A 246 -35.26 -8.97 21.00
C LEU A 246 -33.93 -8.36 21.44
N GLU A 247 -33.48 -8.66 22.65
CA GLU A 247 -32.09 -8.39 23.03
C GLU A 247 -31.17 -9.28 22.18
N ILE A 248 -30.23 -8.66 21.46
CA ILE A 248 -29.17 -9.32 20.68
C ILE A 248 -27.86 -9.18 21.45
#